data_AF-A0A2V2V2B9-F1
#
_entry.id   AF-A0A2V2V2B9-F1
#
_cell.length_a   1.000
_cell.length_b   1.000
_cell.length_c   1.000
_cell.angle_alpha   90.00
_cell.angle_beta   90.00
_cell.angle_gamma   90.00
#
_symmetry.space_group_name_H-M   'P 1'
#
loop_
_entity.id
_entity.type
_entity.pdbx_description
1 polymer ?
#
loop_
_entity_poly.entity_id
_entity_poly.type
_entity_poly.pdbx_seq_one_letter_code
_entity_poly.pdbx_strand_id
1 'polypeptide(L)'
;MLRRHFQLFLRRTPLWLADDGSSLFERYTEIENSNERRMSALKACGMFDDEWIATEKVHGANFGIYSIEGEKTIRYAKRSGIMHPTEHFFGYHMLVPQLQQYITVTREMLCDKLQKKLHTVLINGELFGGKYDHPSLQKTRKTVMVAGKPRTISAVQTDSFPQYSPDLHFYAFDIKYKETNEAEYVTLTFDDATELFKRVPGLLYARAIIRGPMSKVAAFDVEHFVTTIPPLVGMGNYPLKGNWAEGLVVKHAKRGTPGFDPKGLTILKFKCTAFQEISTDRRQGPRVDEMESVRRDSISRSGIQLPALESIIHDPVQLEASKFLLDHICENRLNAVLSKIGTDPFEKQEMTPDDLATLLAKDALKDFLKEAEPAIVNTPILTRRDMARYVLFESRQLVCSRWKAILQRQTADVVE
;
A
#
# COMPACT_ATOMS: atom_id res chain seq x y z
N MET A 1 9.93 -38.23 -54.12
CA MET A 1 8.96 -38.42 -53.02
C MET A 1 9.27 -37.40 -51.92
N LEU A 2 8.53 -36.29 -51.91
CA LEU A 2 8.52 -35.30 -50.83
C LEU A 2 7.58 -35.77 -49.72
N ARG A 3 7.98 -35.61 -48.45
CA ARG A 3 7.04 -35.46 -47.32
C ARG A 3 7.47 -34.27 -46.46
N ARG A 4 6.89 -33.10 -46.77
CA ARG A 4 6.52 -32.06 -45.78
C ARG A 4 5.48 -32.64 -44.83
N HIS A 5 5.21 -32.00 -43.68
CA HIS A 5 3.97 -31.97 -42.85
C HIS A 5 4.41 -31.63 -41.40
N PHE A 6 3.91 -30.67 -40.61
CA PHE A 6 2.96 -29.56 -40.73
C PHE A 6 3.32 -28.60 -39.58
N GLN A 7 3.58 -27.31 -39.84
CA GLN A 7 3.54 -26.28 -38.79
C GLN A 7 2.09 -25.83 -38.63
N LEU A 8 1.52 -26.06 -37.44
CA LEU A 8 0.22 -25.52 -37.05
C LEU A 8 0.34 -24.00 -36.90
N PHE A 9 -0.01 -23.28 -37.97
CA PHE A 9 -0.35 -21.87 -37.89
C PHE A 9 -1.67 -21.74 -37.11
N LEU A 10 -1.60 -21.30 -35.85
CA LEU A 10 -2.76 -20.72 -35.18
C LEU A 10 -3.12 -19.43 -35.92
N ARG A 11 -4.10 -19.54 -36.82
CA ARG A 11 -4.81 -18.41 -37.42
C ARG A 11 -5.37 -17.55 -36.29
N ARG A 12 -4.87 -16.31 -36.17
CA ARG A 12 -5.55 -15.23 -35.46
C ARG A 12 -6.95 -15.10 -36.05
N THR A 13 -7.96 -15.35 -35.24
CA THR A 13 -9.35 -15.05 -35.56
C THR A 13 -9.47 -13.55 -35.84
N PRO A 14 -10.15 -13.13 -36.92
CA PRO A 14 -10.34 -11.72 -37.21
C PRO A 14 -11.32 -11.14 -36.20
N LEU A 15 -10.85 -10.16 -35.43
CA LEU A 15 -11.68 -9.32 -34.58
C LEU A 15 -12.64 -8.56 -35.52
N TRP A 16 -13.93 -8.91 -35.45
CA TRP A 16 -14.98 -8.14 -36.10
C TRP A 16 -15.19 -6.82 -35.34
N LEU A 17 -15.33 -5.74 -36.12
CA LEU A 17 -15.44 -4.35 -35.69
C LEU A 17 -16.63 -4.06 -34.75
N ALA A 18 -16.35 -3.25 -33.73
CA ALA A 18 -17.18 -2.14 -33.26
C ALA A 18 -16.22 -1.17 -32.50
N ASP A 19 -15.78 -0.03 -33.04
CA ASP A 19 -16.45 1.26 -33.37
C ASP A 19 -15.96 2.34 -32.37
N ASP A 20 -15.19 3.32 -32.87
CA ASP A 20 -14.71 4.60 -32.30
C ASP A 20 -14.14 4.72 -30.86
N GLY A 21 -14.08 3.66 -30.04
CA GLY A 21 -13.61 3.74 -28.65
C GLY A 21 -12.09 3.59 -28.44
N SER A 22 -11.30 3.33 -29.48
CA SER A 22 -9.91 2.84 -29.30
C SER A 22 -8.89 3.92 -28.94
N SER A 23 -9.20 5.21 -29.05
CA SER A 23 -8.29 6.32 -28.67
C SER A 23 -8.48 6.81 -27.24
N LEU A 24 -9.65 6.54 -26.65
CA LEU A 24 -10.05 7.07 -25.34
C LEU A 24 -9.65 6.15 -24.19
N PHE A 25 -9.90 4.85 -24.32
CA PHE A 25 -9.61 3.88 -23.25
C PHE A 25 -8.10 3.65 -23.12
N GLU A 26 -7.57 3.93 -21.93
CA GLU A 26 -6.18 3.65 -21.58
C GLU A 26 -6.12 2.40 -20.71
N ARG A 27 -5.58 1.31 -21.26
CA ARG A 27 -5.35 0.09 -20.47
C ARG A 27 -4.26 0.35 -19.44
N TYR A 28 -4.57 0.12 -18.17
CA TYR A 28 -3.57 0.22 -17.12
C TYR A 28 -2.47 -0.85 -17.27
N THR A 29 -1.22 -0.46 -17.07
CA THR A 29 -0.03 -1.29 -17.29
C THR A 29 -0.05 -2.52 -16.39
N GLU A 30 0.28 -3.68 -16.95
CA GLU A 30 0.46 -4.89 -16.14
C GLU A 30 1.75 -4.78 -15.35
N ILE A 31 1.70 -5.16 -14.07
CA ILE A 31 2.83 -5.00 -13.15
C ILE A 31 3.54 -6.34 -12.99
N GLU A 32 4.85 -6.33 -13.20
CA GLU A 32 5.74 -7.47 -13.05
C GLU A 32 6.02 -7.80 -11.58
N ASN A 33 6.09 -9.10 -11.23
CA ASN A 33 6.44 -9.54 -9.87
C ASN A 33 7.88 -9.15 -9.48
N SER A 34 8.19 -8.97 -8.21
CA SER A 34 9.57 -8.92 -7.72
C SER A 34 10.19 -10.31 -7.66
N ASN A 35 11.46 -10.45 -8.06
CA ASN A 35 12.28 -11.66 -7.83
C ASN A 35 13.78 -11.33 -7.92
N GLU A 36 14.63 -12.28 -7.51
CA GLU A 36 16.09 -12.10 -7.51
C GLU A 36 16.68 -11.64 -8.84
N ARG A 37 16.15 -12.17 -9.96
CA ARG A 37 16.61 -11.81 -11.31
C ARG A 37 16.33 -10.34 -11.60
N ARG A 38 15.12 -9.85 -11.29
CA ARG A 38 14.75 -8.44 -11.48
C ARG A 38 15.55 -7.52 -10.57
N MET A 39 15.80 -7.94 -9.32
CA MET A 39 16.65 -7.18 -8.40
C MET A 39 18.08 -7.08 -8.92
N SER A 40 18.62 -8.18 -9.47
CA SER A 40 19.94 -8.19 -10.11
C SER A 40 19.99 -7.31 -11.36
N ALA A 41 18.94 -7.29 -12.17
CA ALA A 41 18.83 -6.41 -13.34
C ALA A 41 18.82 -4.93 -12.93
N LEU A 42 18.05 -4.56 -11.90
CA LEU A 42 18.05 -3.20 -11.35
C LEU A 42 19.42 -2.78 -10.82
N LYS A 43 20.15 -3.70 -10.16
CA LYS A 43 21.53 -3.45 -9.73
C LYS A 43 22.45 -3.20 -10.92
N ALA A 44 22.37 -4.05 -11.95
CA ALA A 44 23.22 -3.97 -13.14
C ALA A 44 23.02 -2.67 -13.94
N CYS A 45 21.80 -2.13 -13.99
CA CYS A 45 21.52 -0.86 -14.66
C CYS A 45 21.67 0.38 -13.76
N GLY A 46 22.05 0.20 -12.49
CA GLY A 46 22.28 1.29 -11.52
C GLY A 46 21.01 1.85 -10.88
N MET A 47 19.84 1.26 -11.12
CA MET A 47 18.55 1.75 -10.62
C MET A 47 18.18 1.20 -9.23
N PHE A 48 18.96 0.28 -8.67
CA PHE A 48 18.68 -0.30 -7.35
C PHE A 48 18.83 0.71 -6.20
N ASP A 49 19.71 1.69 -6.35
CA ASP A 49 19.97 2.73 -5.35
C ASP A 49 19.21 4.04 -5.62
N ASP A 50 18.46 4.11 -6.73
CA ASP A 50 17.55 5.23 -7.03
C ASP A 50 16.42 5.34 -6.00
N GLU A 51 15.67 6.45 -6.01
CA GLU A 51 14.50 6.59 -5.13
C GLU A 51 13.28 5.81 -5.68
N TRP A 52 12.74 4.93 -4.85
CA TRP A 52 11.54 4.14 -5.09
C TRP A 52 10.47 4.43 -4.03
N ILE A 53 9.22 4.25 -4.44
CA ILE A 53 8.03 4.50 -3.64
C ILE A 53 7.19 3.24 -3.64
N ALA A 54 7.02 2.64 -2.47
CA ALA A 54 6.19 1.47 -2.25
C ALA A 54 4.87 1.88 -1.59
N THR A 55 3.75 1.40 -2.14
CA THR A 55 2.39 1.64 -1.63
C THR A 55 1.67 0.31 -1.42
N GLU A 56 0.63 0.28 -0.57
CA GLU A 56 -0.17 -0.93 -0.40
C GLU A 56 -0.75 -1.38 -1.74
N LYS A 57 -0.60 -2.68 -2.07
CA LYS A 57 -1.30 -3.28 -3.19
C LYS A 57 -2.69 -3.70 -2.71
N VAL A 58 -3.69 -2.91 -3.06
CA VAL A 58 -5.09 -3.22 -2.75
C VAL A 58 -5.57 -4.36 -3.65
N HIS A 59 -6.05 -5.43 -3.02
CA HIS A 59 -6.71 -6.57 -3.65
C HIS A 59 -8.19 -6.25 -3.94
N GLY A 60 -8.48 -5.82 -5.16
CA GLY A 60 -9.83 -5.45 -5.59
C GLY A 60 -10.01 -5.72 -7.08
N ALA A 61 -10.66 -4.79 -7.77
CA ALA A 61 -10.75 -4.77 -9.22
C ALA A 61 -10.29 -3.42 -9.77
N ASN A 62 -9.39 -3.45 -10.74
CA ASN A 62 -8.92 -2.25 -11.44
C ASN A 62 -10.10 -1.43 -11.99
N PHE A 63 -10.09 -0.14 -11.68
CA PHE A 63 -11.17 0.78 -11.97
C PHE A 63 -10.63 2.15 -12.39
N GLY A 64 -11.17 2.71 -13.47
CA GLY A 64 -10.78 4.02 -13.99
C GLY A 64 -11.96 4.99 -14.02
N ILE A 65 -11.72 6.26 -13.66
CA ILE A 65 -12.70 7.35 -13.72
C ILE A 65 -12.22 8.37 -14.75
N TYR A 66 -13.04 8.63 -15.78
CA TYR A 66 -12.70 9.48 -16.91
C TYR A 66 -13.59 10.72 -16.93
N SER A 67 -12.97 11.90 -16.97
CA SER A 67 -13.63 13.16 -17.28
C SER A 67 -13.13 13.67 -18.62
N ILE A 68 -14.04 13.87 -19.58
CA ILE A 68 -13.74 14.20 -20.97
C ILE A 68 -14.35 15.56 -21.28
N GLU A 69 -13.58 16.43 -21.92
CA GLU A 69 -14.04 17.76 -22.32
C GLU A 69 -15.21 17.66 -23.29
N GLY A 70 -16.23 18.49 -23.10
CA GLY A 70 -17.45 18.48 -23.90
C GLY A 70 -18.47 17.39 -23.50
N GLU A 71 -18.08 16.38 -22.72
CA GLU A 71 -19.01 15.40 -22.17
C GLU A 71 -19.58 15.84 -20.82
N LYS A 72 -20.90 15.75 -20.67
CA LYS A 72 -21.58 16.05 -19.40
C LYS A 72 -21.47 14.91 -18.38
N THR A 73 -21.24 13.68 -18.85
CA THR A 73 -21.26 12.47 -18.02
C THR A 73 -19.86 11.91 -17.87
N ILE A 74 -19.50 11.58 -16.63
CA ILE A 74 -18.27 10.85 -16.32
C ILE A 74 -18.36 9.42 -16.84
N ARG A 75 -17.28 8.93 -17.45
CA ARG A 75 -17.18 7.53 -17.89
C ARG A 75 -16.38 6.72 -16.88
N TYR A 76 -16.70 5.43 -16.79
CA TYR A 76 -16.05 4.50 -15.87
C TYR A 76 -15.50 3.32 -16.67
N ALA A 77 -14.34 2.82 -16.29
CA ALA A 77 -13.72 1.68 -16.95
C ALA A 77 -13.33 0.60 -15.97
N LYS A 78 -13.43 -0.65 -16.42
CA LYS A 78 -12.77 -1.81 -15.83
C LYS A 78 -11.49 -2.09 -16.62
N ARG A 79 -10.71 -3.07 -16.16
CA ARG A 79 -9.45 -3.48 -16.83
C ARG A 79 -9.55 -3.73 -18.34
N SER A 80 -10.71 -4.21 -18.81
CA SER A 80 -10.91 -4.57 -20.22
C SER A 80 -11.54 -3.47 -21.08
N GLY A 81 -11.93 -2.32 -20.52
CA GLY A 81 -12.52 -1.23 -21.30
C GLY A 81 -13.45 -0.32 -20.51
N ILE A 82 -13.86 0.77 -21.17
CA ILE A 82 -14.95 1.64 -20.70
C ILE A 82 -16.24 0.82 -20.62
N MET A 83 -16.94 0.94 -19.49
CA MET A 83 -18.18 0.24 -19.22
C MET A 83 -19.37 1.04 -19.72
N HIS A 84 -20.40 0.32 -20.15
CA HIS A 84 -21.69 0.95 -20.44
C HIS A 84 -22.35 1.42 -19.12
N PRO A 85 -23.08 2.56 -19.09
CA PRO A 85 -23.72 3.06 -17.86
C PRO A 85 -24.67 2.06 -17.18
N THR A 86 -25.25 1.13 -17.95
CA THR A 86 -26.15 0.08 -17.44
C THR A 86 -25.44 -1.24 -17.09
N GLU A 87 -24.13 -1.32 -17.29
CA GLU A 87 -23.35 -2.52 -16.97
C GLU A 87 -23.15 -2.63 -15.46
N HIS A 88 -23.66 -3.69 -14.85
CA HIS A 88 -23.45 -3.96 -13.43
C HIS A 88 -22.04 -4.52 -13.17
N PHE A 89 -21.18 -3.70 -12.55
CA PHE A 89 -19.82 -4.09 -12.16
C PHE A 89 -19.65 -3.93 -10.64
N PHE A 90 -19.80 -5.03 -9.90
CA PHE A 90 -19.75 -5.12 -8.43
C PHE A 90 -20.69 -4.20 -7.64
N GLY A 91 -21.47 -3.33 -8.28
CA GLY A 91 -22.31 -2.33 -7.64
C GLY A 91 -21.68 -0.94 -7.54
N TYR A 92 -20.65 -0.63 -8.34
CA TYR A 92 -19.97 0.68 -8.34
C TYR A 92 -20.93 1.87 -8.50
N HIS A 93 -22.12 1.67 -9.06
CA HIS A 93 -23.17 2.68 -9.17
C HIS A 93 -23.50 3.37 -7.85
N MET A 94 -23.35 2.67 -6.71
CA MET A 94 -23.53 3.27 -5.38
C MET A 94 -22.51 4.37 -5.07
N LEU A 95 -21.33 4.30 -5.69
CA LEU A 95 -20.24 5.25 -5.48
C LEU A 95 -20.24 6.39 -6.50
N VAL A 96 -21.12 6.35 -7.52
CA VAL A 96 -21.13 7.34 -8.62
C VAL A 96 -21.13 8.79 -8.12
N PRO A 97 -21.94 9.20 -7.12
CA PRO A 97 -21.89 10.57 -6.60
C PRO A 97 -20.49 10.97 -6.11
N GLN A 98 -19.84 10.11 -5.31
CA GLN A 98 -18.50 10.34 -4.80
C GLN A 98 -17.45 10.33 -5.92
N LEU A 99 -17.53 9.36 -6.84
CA LEU A 99 -16.59 9.24 -7.96
C LEU A 99 -16.66 10.47 -8.90
N GLN A 100 -17.85 11.02 -9.12
CA GLN A 100 -18.04 12.27 -9.86
C GLN A 100 -17.40 13.46 -9.14
N GLN A 101 -17.61 13.59 -7.84
CA GLN A 101 -16.95 14.63 -7.05
C GLN A 101 -15.43 14.51 -7.15
N TYR A 102 -14.88 13.31 -7.00
CA TYR A 102 -13.43 13.09 -7.02
C TYR A 102 -12.79 13.52 -8.33
N ILE A 103 -13.35 13.11 -9.47
CA ILE A 103 -12.78 13.44 -10.78
C ILE A 103 -12.97 14.92 -11.15
N THR A 104 -14.10 15.53 -10.77
CA THR A 104 -14.35 16.95 -11.02
C THR A 104 -13.35 17.84 -10.29
N VAL A 105 -13.21 17.65 -8.97
CA VAL A 105 -12.24 18.42 -8.16
C VAL A 105 -10.80 18.17 -8.65
N THR A 106 -10.47 16.92 -9.00
CA THR A 106 -9.14 16.59 -9.55
C THR A 106 -8.89 17.29 -10.90
N ARG A 107 -9.88 17.29 -11.81
CA ARG A 107 -9.76 17.97 -13.12
C ARG A 107 -9.54 19.46 -12.93
N GLU A 108 -10.34 20.11 -12.08
CA GLU A 108 -10.22 21.54 -11.79
C GLU A 108 -8.81 21.88 -11.29
N MET A 109 -8.36 21.22 -10.22
CA MET A 109 -7.02 21.44 -9.67
C MET A 109 -5.90 21.14 -10.65
N LEU A 110 -6.04 20.12 -11.49
CA LEU A 110 -5.02 19.78 -12.49
C LEU A 110 -4.98 20.79 -13.64
N CYS A 111 -6.13 21.25 -14.13
CA CYS A 111 -6.20 22.31 -15.15
C CYS A 111 -5.58 23.61 -14.61
N ASP A 112 -5.87 23.95 -13.35
CA ASP A 112 -5.28 25.10 -12.67
C ASP A 112 -3.77 24.94 -12.49
N LYS A 113 -3.30 23.77 -12.01
CA LYS A 113 -1.86 23.51 -11.84
C LYS A 113 -1.10 23.61 -13.17
N LEU A 114 -1.68 23.14 -14.26
CA LEU A 114 -1.06 23.17 -15.59
C LEU A 114 -1.32 24.46 -16.37
N GLN A 115 -2.21 25.34 -15.88
CA GLN A 115 -2.68 26.55 -16.57
C GLN A 115 -3.18 26.25 -18.00
N LYS A 116 -3.88 25.12 -18.17
CA LYS A 116 -4.37 24.63 -19.45
C LYS A 116 -5.70 23.91 -19.28
N LYS A 117 -6.53 23.96 -20.31
CA LYS A 117 -7.67 23.04 -20.43
C LYS A 117 -7.19 21.70 -20.93
N LEU A 118 -7.69 20.63 -20.32
CA LEU A 118 -7.33 19.26 -20.66
C LEU A 118 -8.51 18.59 -21.36
N HIS A 119 -8.23 17.90 -22.46
CA HIS A 119 -9.22 17.09 -23.13
C HIS A 119 -9.70 15.94 -22.23
N THR A 120 -8.78 15.13 -21.69
CA THR A 120 -9.15 13.99 -20.82
C THR A 120 -8.37 14.04 -19.51
N VAL A 121 -9.06 13.78 -18.40
CA VAL A 121 -8.44 13.47 -17.10
C VAL A 121 -8.90 12.09 -16.65
N LEU A 122 -7.95 11.26 -16.25
CA LEU A 122 -8.15 9.88 -15.83
C LEU A 122 -7.56 9.66 -14.44
N ILE A 123 -8.39 9.24 -13.49
CA ILE A 123 -7.93 8.68 -12.20
C ILE A 123 -8.01 7.17 -12.29
N ASN A 124 -6.86 6.51 -12.18
CA ASN A 124 -6.79 5.06 -12.02
C ASN A 124 -6.79 4.71 -10.53
N GLY A 125 -7.54 3.67 -10.19
CA GLY A 125 -7.61 3.16 -8.83
C GLY A 125 -8.10 1.72 -8.79
N GLU A 126 -8.38 1.28 -7.58
CA GLU A 126 -8.92 -0.03 -7.27
C GLU A 126 -10.32 0.14 -6.65
N LEU A 127 -11.31 -0.52 -7.24
CA LEU A 127 -12.60 -0.73 -6.58
C LEU A 127 -12.44 -1.90 -5.61
N PHE A 128 -12.79 -1.74 -4.34
CA PHE A 128 -12.58 -2.79 -3.33
C PHE A 128 -13.68 -2.80 -2.27
N GLY A 129 -13.65 -3.82 -1.41
CA GLY A 129 -14.60 -3.98 -0.31
C GLY A 129 -15.77 -4.91 -0.64
N GLY A 130 -16.88 -4.72 0.07
CA GLY A 130 -18.04 -5.63 0.01
C GLY A 130 -17.88 -6.91 0.83
N LYS A 131 -16.82 -7.02 1.66
CA LYS A 131 -16.56 -8.16 2.54
C LYS A 131 -15.77 -7.72 3.78
N TYR A 132 -16.32 -8.03 4.95
CA TYR A 132 -15.65 -7.92 6.25
C TYR A 132 -16.29 -8.85 7.30
N ASP A 133 -15.65 -9.98 7.57
CA ASP A 133 -16.19 -11.06 8.39
C ASP A 133 -15.80 -10.91 9.88
N HIS A 134 -16.21 -9.80 10.51
CA HIS A 134 -16.05 -9.61 11.95
C HIS A 134 -17.33 -10.01 12.70
N PRO A 135 -17.26 -10.79 13.81
CA PRO A 135 -18.45 -11.28 14.53
C PRO A 135 -19.41 -10.18 15.02
N SER A 136 -18.87 -9.00 15.35
CA SER A 136 -19.66 -7.86 15.82
C SER A 136 -20.33 -7.04 14.71
N LEU A 137 -20.11 -7.38 13.44
CA LEU A 137 -20.74 -6.69 12.31
C LEU A 137 -21.90 -7.53 11.76
N GLN A 138 -23.03 -6.86 11.52
CA GLN A 138 -24.18 -7.49 10.88
C GLN A 138 -23.95 -7.64 9.39
N LYS A 139 -24.19 -8.85 8.87
CA LYS A 139 -24.17 -9.11 7.42
C LYS A 139 -25.46 -8.54 6.81
N THR A 140 -25.34 -7.42 6.11
CA THR A 140 -26.47 -6.80 5.41
C THR A 140 -26.30 -6.96 3.90
N ARG A 141 -27.36 -7.43 3.22
CA ARG A 141 -27.37 -7.53 1.76
C ARG A 141 -27.73 -6.16 1.20
N LYS A 142 -26.77 -5.51 0.54
CA LYS A 142 -27.00 -4.22 -0.12
C LYS A 142 -27.41 -4.44 -1.58
N THR A 143 -28.31 -3.58 -2.06
CA THR A 143 -28.76 -3.58 -3.45
C THR A 143 -28.62 -2.19 -4.07
N VAL A 144 -28.44 -2.15 -5.38
CA VAL A 144 -28.38 -0.91 -6.17
C VAL A 144 -29.23 -1.06 -7.42
N MET A 145 -29.89 0.02 -7.82
CA MET A 145 -30.69 0.03 -9.05
C MET A 145 -29.79 0.28 -10.25
N VAL A 146 -29.78 -0.66 -11.21
CA VAL A 146 -29.05 -0.52 -12.47
C VAL A 146 -30.00 -0.77 -13.62
N ALA A 147 -30.20 0.23 -14.47
CA ALA A 147 -31.17 0.20 -15.58
C ALA A 147 -32.57 -0.23 -15.13
N GLY A 148 -33.06 0.34 -14.03
CA GLY A 148 -34.38 0.04 -13.48
C GLY A 148 -34.53 -1.33 -12.83
N LYS A 149 -33.45 -2.11 -12.69
CA LYS A 149 -33.48 -3.43 -12.04
C LYS A 149 -32.64 -3.44 -10.76
N PRO A 150 -33.15 -3.99 -9.64
CA PRO A 150 -32.35 -4.15 -8.43
C PRO A 150 -31.27 -5.20 -8.65
N ARG A 151 -30.02 -4.83 -8.39
CA ARG A 151 -28.85 -5.72 -8.42
C ARG A 151 -28.25 -5.81 -7.02
N THR A 152 -27.78 -6.99 -6.65
CA THR A 152 -27.08 -7.19 -5.37
C THR A 152 -25.64 -6.74 -5.50
N ILE A 153 -25.17 -6.01 -4.49
CA ILE A 153 -23.76 -5.65 -4.35
C ILE A 153 -23.02 -6.87 -3.83
N SER A 154 -22.03 -7.32 -4.60
CA SER A 154 -21.18 -8.45 -4.23
C SER A 154 -19.82 -7.94 -3.72
N ALA A 155 -19.16 -8.74 -2.89
CA ALA A 155 -17.75 -8.54 -2.60
C ALA A 155 -16.95 -8.47 -3.91
N VAL A 156 -15.98 -7.56 -3.98
CA VAL A 156 -15.11 -7.46 -5.15
C VAL A 156 -14.18 -8.66 -5.24
N GLN A 157 -13.70 -9.13 -4.08
CA GLN A 157 -12.88 -10.33 -3.93
C GLN A 157 -13.45 -11.23 -2.84
N THR A 158 -13.22 -12.54 -2.97
CA THR A 158 -13.81 -13.56 -2.06
C THR A 158 -12.80 -14.24 -1.14
N ASP A 159 -11.51 -13.93 -1.27
CA ASP A 159 -10.43 -14.49 -0.46
C ASP A 159 -10.60 -14.25 1.05
N SER A 160 -9.94 -15.07 1.87
CA SER A 160 -10.03 -14.98 3.34
C SER A 160 -9.42 -13.69 3.89
N PHE A 161 -8.39 -13.16 3.23
CA PHE A 161 -7.76 -11.88 3.47
C PHE A 161 -7.23 -11.33 2.13
N PRO A 162 -6.80 -10.06 2.05
CA PRO A 162 -7.22 -8.98 2.95
C PRO A 162 -8.74 -8.74 2.85
N GLN A 163 -9.34 -8.35 3.96
CA GLN A 163 -10.70 -7.81 4.03
C GLN A 163 -10.65 -6.38 4.54
N TYR A 164 -11.34 -5.48 3.85
CA TYR A 164 -11.19 -4.05 4.11
C TYR A 164 -12.42 -3.43 4.78
N SER A 165 -13.60 -3.72 4.24
CA SER A 165 -14.86 -3.10 4.66
C SER A 165 -16.05 -3.89 4.09
N PRO A 166 -17.19 -3.93 4.82
CA PRO A 166 -18.44 -4.48 4.31
C PRO A 166 -19.00 -3.65 3.14
N ASP A 167 -18.56 -2.40 3.01
CA ASP A 167 -18.98 -1.44 1.99
C ASP A 167 -17.95 -1.36 0.87
N LEU A 168 -18.41 -0.96 -0.32
CA LEU A 168 -17.55 -0.66 -1.45
C LEU A 168 -16.85 0.68 -1.27
N HIS A 169 -15.62 0.74 -1.77
CA HIS A 169 -14.77 1.94 -1.76
C HIS A 169 -13.94 2.00 -3.03
N PHE A 170 -13.38 3.19 -3.32
CA PHE A 170 -12.44 3.41 -4.41
C PHE A 170 -11.12 3.93 -3.87
N TYR A 171 -10.01 3.32 -4.27
CA TYR A 171 -8.64 3.66 -3.85
C TYR A 171 -7.81 4.15 -5.05
N ALA A 172 -7.54 5.44 -5.14
CA ALA A 172 -6.81 6.02 -6.27
C ALA A 172 -5.28 5.76 -6.16
N PHE A 173 -4.61 5.48 -7.28
CA PHE A 173 -3.16 5.23 -7.27
C PHE A 173 -2.36 5.86 -8.42
N ASP A 174 -3.01 6.40 -9.46
CA ASP A 174 -2.37 7.14 -10.55
C ASP A 174 -3.33 8.15 -11.17
N ILE A 175 -2.79 9.26 -11.69
CA ILE A 175 -3.51 10.21 -12.54
C ILE A 175 -2.82 10.27 -13.89
N LYS A 176 -3.63 10.27 -14.96
CA LYS A 176 -3.19 10.54 -16.33
C LYS A 176 -4.04 11.62 -16.96
N TYR A 177 -3.51 12.31 -17.96
CA TYR A 177 -4.29 13.28 -18.73
C TYR A 177 -3.87 13.33 -20.20
N LYS A 178 -4.75 13.92 -21.01
CA LYS A 178 -4.48 14.32 -22.40
C LYS A 178 -4.73 15.81 -22.57
N GLU A 179 -3.83 16.51 -23.25
CA GLU A 179 -4.05 17.92 -23.62
C GLU A 179 -5.10 18.05 -24.73
N THR A 180 -4.99 17.23 -25.79
CA THR A 180 -5.95 17.14 -26.91
C THR A 180 -6.47 15.71 -27.07
N ASN A 181 -7.48 15.51 -27.92
CA ASN A 181 -8.05 14.16 -28.15
C ASN A 181 -7.01 13.19 -28.75
N GLU A 182 -6.18 13.70 -29.65
CA GLU A 182 -5.15 12.97 -30.40
C GLU A 182 -3.85 12.81 -29.61
N ALA A 183 -3.68 13.53 -28.50
CA ALA A 183 -2.48 13.43 -27.67
C ALA A 183 -2.37 12.07 -26.97
N GLU A 184 -1.15 11.65 -26.71
CA GLU A 184 -0.85 10.51 -25.84
C GLU A 184 -1.15 10.86 -24.38
N TYR A 185 -1.45 9.83 -23.57
CA TYR A 185 -1.65 10.02 -22.15
C TYR A 185 -0.34 10.38 -21.44
N VAL A 186 -0.32 11.53 -20.77
CA VAL A 186 0.75 11.91 -19.85
C VAL A 186 0.41 11.37 -18.47
N THR A 187 1.33 10.63 -17.86
CA THR A 187 1.19 10.09 -16.50
C THR A 187 1.84 11.06 -15.52
N LEU A 188 1.13 11.47 -14.47
CA LEU A 188 1.73 12.26 -13.41
C LEU A 188 2.74 11.44 -12.60
N THR A 189 3.73 12.12 -12.03
CA THR A 189 4.59 11.51 -11.01
C THR A 189 3.75 11.14 -9.77
N PHE A 190 4.28 10.23 -8.96
CA PHE A 190 3.60 9.85 -7.71
C PHE A 190 3.34 11.06 -6.81
N ASP A 191 4.33 11.96 -6.68
CA ASP A 191 4.23 13.13 -5.81
C ASP A 191 3.21 14.14 -6.35
N ASP A 192 3.20 14.39 -7.65
CA ASP A 192 2.20 15.28 -8.29
C ASP A 192 0.78 14.74 -8.13
N ALA A 193 0.59 13.43 -8.35
CA ALA A 193 -0.72 12.81 -8.17
C ALA A 193 -1.17 12.85 -6.69
N THR A 194 -0.24 12.58 -5.76
CA THR A 194 -0.49 12.61 -4.32
C THR A 194 -0.85 13.99 -3.81
N GLU A 195 -0.21 15.05 -4.33
CA GLU A 195 -0.56 16.44 -3.99
C GLU A 195 -2.02 16.74 -4.33
N LEU A 196 -2.48 16.28 -5.50
CA LEU A 196 -3.87 16.43 -5.91
C LEU A 196 -4.81 15.58 -5.05
N PHE A 197 -4.49 14.29 -4.85
CA PHE A 197 -5.32 13.39 -4.06
C PHE A 197 -5.55 13.87 -2.62
N LYS A 198 -4.51 14.41 -1.97
CA LYS A 198 -4.59 14.98 -0.61
C LYS A 198 -5.65 16.08 -0.48
N ARG A 199 -5.93 16.81 -1.57
CA ARG A 199 -6.86 17.93 -1.59
C ARG A 199 -8.30 17.52 -1.97
N VAL A 200 -8.52 16.27 -2.38
CA VAL A 200 -9.86 15.76 -2.71
C VAL A 200 -10.52 15.21 -1.43
N PRO A 201 -11.60 15.84 -0.94
CA PRO A 201 -12.24 15.41 0.31
C PRO A 201 -12.78 13.98 0.21
N GLY A 202 -12.44 13.13 1.18
CA GLY A 202 -12.94 11.75 1.28
C GLY A 202 -12.31 10.74 0.31
N LEU A 203 -11.39 11.17 -0.57
CA LEU A 203 -10.72 10.25 -1.49
C LEU A 203 -9.70 9.39 -0.73
N LEU A 204 -9.85 8.06 -0.82
CA LEU A 204 -8.81 7.12 -0.43
C LEU A 204 -7.79 7.00 -1.57
N TYR A 205 -6.50 7.02 -1.24
CA TYR A 205 -5.45 6.96 -2.25
C TYR A 205 -4.17 6.30 -1.73
N ALA A 206 -3.32 5.91 -2.68
CA ALA A 206 -2.01 5.31 -2.47
C ALA A 206 -1.07 6.26 -1.72
N ARG A 207 -0.72 5.90 -0.48
CA ARG A 207 0.32 6.59 0.31
C ARG A 207 1.62 5.79 0.30
N ALA A 208 2.75 6.50 0.33
CA ALA A 208 4.07 5.90 0.41
C ALA A 208 4.25 5.21 1.77
N ILE A 209 4.23 3.88 1.77
CA ILE A 209 4.55 3.03 2.94
C ILE A 209 6.05 3.04 3.16
N ILE A 210 6.83 2.84 2.10
CA ILE A 210 8.28 2.97 2.11
C ILE A 210 8.67 3.90 0.98
N ARG A 211 9.54 4.87 1.28
CA ARG A 211 10.24 5.69 0.30
C ARG A 211 11.74 5.62 0.55
N GLY A 212 12.50 5.46 -0.52
CA GLY A 212 13.97 5.36 -0.49
C GLY A 212 14.52 4.35 -1.50
N PRO A 213 15.78 3.91 -1.36
CA PRO A 213 16.40 2.97 -2.29
C PRO A 213 15.66 1.62 -2.34
N MET A 214 15.82 0.88 -3.44
CA MET A 214 15.21 -0.46 -3.57
C MET A 214 15.72 -1.41 -2.49
N SER A 215 16.93 -1.23 -1.96
CA SER A 215 17.43 -1.95 -0.78
C SER A 215 16.50 -1.79 0.42
N LYS A 216 16.07 -0.56 0.71
CA LYS A 216 15.12 -0.28 1.80
C LYS A 216 13.77 -0.95 1.51
N VAL A 217 13.25 -0.83 0.29
CA VAL A 217 11.96 -1.46 -0.09
C VAL A 217 12.04 -2.99 0.02
N ALA A 218 13.12 -3.60 -0.47
CA ALA A 218 13.32 -5.04 -0.48
C ALA A 218 13.53 -5.62 0.93
N ALA A 219 13.93 -4.83 1.91
CA ALA A 219 14.02 -5.23 3.32
C ALA A 219 12.66 -5.31 4.03
N PHE A 220 11.58 -4.83 3.40
CA PHE A 220 10.25 -4.85 3.99
C PHE A 220 9.67 -6.27 4.07
N ASP A 221 9.11 -6.62 5.22
CA ASP A 221 8.44 -7.90 5.44
C ASP A 221 7.03 -7.89 4.83
N VAL A 222 6.98 -8.21 3.53
CA VAL A 222 5.72 -8.35 2.80
C VAL A 222 4.90 -9.55 3.28
N GLU A 223 5.53 -10.60 3.83
CA GLU A 223 4.84 -11.83 4.23
C GLU A 223 3.88 -11.61 5.40
N HIS A 224 4.26 -10.74 6.34
CA HIS A 224 3.44 -10.43 7.51
C HIS A 224 2.90 -8.99 7.51
N PHE A 225 2.89 -8.34 6.35
CA PHE A 225 2.35 -6.99 6.23
C PHE A 225 0.84 -6.98 6.42
N VAL A 226 0.38 -6.49 7.57
CA VAL A 226 -1.05 -6.30 7.87
C VAL A 226 -1.60 -5.11 7.08
N THR A 227 -2.75 -5.27 6.42
CA THR A 227 -3.38 -4.17 5.65
C THR A 227 -3.64 -2.95 6.53
N THR A 228 -3.38 -1.78 5.96
CA THR A 228 -3.45 -0.47 6.65
C THR A 228 -4.80 0.23 6.44
N ILE A 229 -5.65 -0.35 5.59
CA ILE A 229 -6.89 0.26 5.12
C ILE A 229 -8.06 0.17 6.09
N PRO A 230 -8.29 -0.92 6.87
CA PRO A 230 -9.49 -1.04 7.71
C PRO A 230 -9.76 0.18 8.62
N PRO A 231 -8.78 0.77 9.33
CA PRO A 231 -8.99 2.01 10.10
C PRO A 231 -9.51 3.18 9.26
N LEU A 232 -9.07 3.32 8.01
CA LEU A 232 -9.42 4.41 7.11
C LEU A 232 -10.88 4.38 6.64
N VAL A 233 -11.51 3.21 6.72
CA VAL A 233 -12.89 2.96 6.29
C VAL A 233 -13.80 2.62 7.48
N GLY A 234 -13.43 3.05 8.68
CA GLY A 234 -14.23 2.91 9.90
C GLY A 234 -14.17 1.53 10.54
N MET A 235 -13.35 0.60 10.04
CA MET A 235 -13.21 -0.75 10.58
C MET A 235 -12.12 -0.87 11.66
N GLY A 236 -11.55 0.25 12.10
CA GLY A 236 -10.44 0.31 13.05
C GLY A 236 -10.70 -0.36 14.41
N ASN A 237 -11.96 -0.53 14.81
CA ASN A 237 -12.37 -1.17 16.07
C ASN A 237 -12.75 -2.65 15.93
N TYR A 238 -12.65 -3.22 14.73
CA TYR A 238 -13.12 -4.57 14.42
C TYR A 238 -11.98 -5.45 13.88
N PRO A 239 -10.87 -5.62 14.62
CA PRO A 239 -9.66 -6.24 14.09
C PRO A 239 -9.89 -7.68 13.63
N LEU A 240 -9.42 -8.01 12.43
CA LEU A 240 -9.37 -9.38 11.93
C LEU A 240 -7.97 -9.96 12.14
N LYS A 241 -7.90 -11.19 12.67
CA LYS A 241 -6.62 -11.90 12.85
C LYS A 241 -6.10 -12.36 11.49
N GLY A 242 -4.82 -12.12 11.22
CA GLY A 242 -4.18 -12.56 9.97
C GLY A 242 -4.67 -11.82 8.72
N ASN A 243 -5.13 -10.57 8.87
CA ASN A 243 -5.60 -9.75 7.76
C ASN A 243 -4.42 -9.11 7.01
N TRP A 244 -3.60 -9.95 6.37
CA TRP A 244 -2.44 -9.51 5.62
C TRP A 244 -2.84 -8.85 4.30
N ALA A 245 -2.14 -7.79 3.93
CA ALA A 245 -2.24 -7.18 2.62
C ALA A 245 -1.76 -8.14 1.52
N GLU A 246 -2.18 -7.90 0.28
CA GLU A 246 -1.67 -8.66 -0.86
C GLU A 246 -0.15 -8.45 -1.05
N GLY A 247 0.28 -7.21 -0.78
CA GLY A 247 1.68 -6.81 -0.80
C GLY A 247 1.84 -5.33 -1.15
N LEU A 248 2.82 -5.02 -2.00
CA LEU A 248 3.19 -3.66 -2.39
C LEU A 248 3.20 -3.48 -3.90
N VAL A 249 2.84 -2.28 -4.35
CA VAL A 249 3.20 -1.76 -5.68
C VAL A 249 4.36 -0.79 -5.48
N VAL A 250 5.44 -1.00 -6.21
CA VAL A 250 6.69 -0.25 -6.08
C VAL A 250 6.98 0.48 -7.38
N LYS A 251 7.00 1.81 -7.35
CA LYS A 251 7.22 2.68 -8.51
C LYS A 251 8.52 3.46 -8.33
N HIS A 252 9.27 3.63 -9.41
CA HIS A 252 10.40 4.55 -9.42
C HIS A 252 9.89 5.99 -9.25
N ALA A 253 10.50 6.81 -8.40
CA ALA A 253 10.00 8.14 -8.06
C ALA A 253 9.85 9.06 -9.28
N LYS A 254 10.76 8.93 -10.25
CA LYS A 254 10.73 9.70 -11.52
C LYS A 254 9.75 9.17 -12.58
N ARG A 255 9.05 8.05 -12.35
CA ARG A 255 8.08 7.52 -13.33
C ARG A 255 7.00 8.58 -13.59
N GLY A 256 6.81 8.96 -14.87
CA GLY A 256 5.90 10.04 -15.28
C GLY A 256 6.58 11.40 -15.47
N THR A 257 7.85 11.54 -15.12
CA THR A 257 8.61 12.78 -15.38
C THR A 257 8.90 12.91 -16.88
N PRO A 258 8.61 14.05 -17.52
CA PRO A 258 8.97 14.29 -18.92
C PRO A 258 10.48 14.09 -19.16
N GLY A 259 10.83 13.33 -20.20
CA GLY A 259 12.22 13.04 -20.56
C GLY A 259 12.95 12.04 -19.65
N PHE A 260 12.26 11.41 -18.69
CA PHE A 260 12.85 10.32 -17.91
C PHE A 260 13.01 9.07 -18.79
N ASP A 261 14.27 8.70 -19.05
CA ASP A 261 14.66 7.53 -19.84
C ASP A 261 15.18 6.41 -18.91
N PRO A 262 14.31 5.50 -18.44
CA PRO A 262 14.71 4.47 -17.50
C PRO A 262 15.48 3.35 -18.21
N LYS A 263 16.60 2.95 -17.61
CA LYS A 263 17.43 1.83 -18.09
C LYS A 263 16.86 0.44 -17.75
N GLY A 264 15.64 0.38 -17.21
CA GLY A 264 15.01 -0.83 -16.69
C GLY A 264 13.56 -0.62 -16.31
N LEU A 265 12.97 -1.62 -15.65
CA LEU A 265 11.58 -1.55 -15.17
C LEU A 265 11.45 -0.42 -14.14
N THR A 266 10.34 0.31 -14.20
CA THR A 266 10.04 1.44 -13.29
C THR A 266 8.83 1.18 -12.39
N ILE A 267 8.24 -0.01 -12.50
CA ILE A 267 7.12 -0.45 -11.67
C ILE A 267 7.19 -1.96 -11.46
N LEU A 268 7.02 -2.39 -10.22
CA LEU A 268 7.06 -3.78 -9.78
C LEU A 268 5.99 -4.04 -8.71
N LYS A 269 5.62 -5.30 -8.50
CA LYS A 269 4.77 -5.72 -7.38
C LYS A 269 5.50 -6.73 -6.50
N PHE A 270 5.50 -6.48 -5.21
CA PHE A 270 5.97 -7.42 -4.19
C PHE A 270 4.72 -8.03 -3.60
N LYS A 271 4.58 -9.34 -3.60
CA LYS A 271 3.39 -10.03 -3.07
C LYS A 271 3.83 -11.03 -2.02
N CYS A 272 3.04 -11.19 -0.97
CA CYS A 272 3.30 -12.29 -0.06
C CYS A 272 3.01 -13.63 -0.74
N THR A 273 3.66 -14.68 -0.25
CA THR A 273 3.54 -16.04 -0.78
C THR A 273 2.09 -16.51 -0.88
N ALA A 274 1.22 -16.10 0.06
CA ALA A 274 -0.21 -16.43 0.04
C ALA A 274 -0.95 -15.97 -1.24
N PHE A 275 -0.50 -14.90 -1.91
CA PHE A 275 -1.09 -14.36 -3.15
C PHE A 275 -0.28 -14.66 -4.42
N GLN A 276 0.73 -15.53 -4.33
CA GLN A 276 1.40 -16.00 -5.54
C GLN A 276 0.43 -16.83 -6.38
N GLU A 277 0.38 -16.58 -7.68
CA GLU A 277 -0.47 -17.34 -8.60
C GLU A 277 -0.01 -18.80 -8.61
N ILE A 278 -0.93 -19.75 -8.46
CA ILE A 278 -0.58 -21.17 -8.54
C ILE A 278 -0.30 -21.46 -10.00
N SER A 279 0.95 -21.80 -10.32
CA SER A 279 1.23 -22.42 -11.61
C SER A 279 0.53 -23.76 -11.69
N THR A 280 -0.18 -24.01 -12.79
CA THR A 280 -0.78 -25.32 -13.06
C THR A 280 0.27 -26.41 -13.31
N ASP A 281 1.55 -26.02 -13.43
CA ASP A 281 2.68 -26.94 -13.61
C ASP A 281 3.12 -27.52 -12.27
N ARG A 282 2.80 -28.81 -12.04
CA ARG A 282 3.20 -29.57 -10.86
C ARG A 282 4.72 -29.66 -10.65
N ARG A 283 5.54 -29.35 -11.67
CA ARG A 283 7.00 -29.36 -11.56
C ARG A 283 7.56 -28.14 -10.83
N GLN A 284 6.80 -27.06 -10.68
CA GLN A 284 7.28 -25.82 -10.07
C GLN A 284 7.37 -25.87 -8.53
N GLY A 285 6.95 -26.98 -7.91
CA GLY A 285 7.06 -27.17 -6.46
C GLY A 285 6.07 -26.30 -5.67
N PRO A 286 6.22 -26.24 -4.34
CA PRO A 286 5.40 -25.37 -3.50
C PRO A 286 5.71 -23.89 -3.77
N ARG A 287 4.79 -23.01 -3.36
CA ARG A 287 5.04 -21.56 -3.36
C ARG A 287 6.25 -21.26 -2.48
N VAL A 288 7.16 -20.45 -2.98
CA VAL A 288 8.37 -20.03 -2.28
C VAL A 288 8.51 -18.53 -2.33
N ASP A 289 9.15 -17.97 -1.32
CA ASP A 289 9.49 -16.56 -1.33
C ASP A 289 10.69 -16.30 -2.25
N GLU A 290 10.40 -15.93 -3.51
CA GLU A 290 11.41 -15.60 -4.53
C GLU A 290 12.28 -14.38 -4.18
N MET A 291 12.00 -13.71 -3.06
CA MET A 291 12.75 -12.55 -2.57
C MET A 291 13.47 -12.82 -1.25
N GLU A 292 13.44 -14.04 -0.70
CA GLU A 292 13.96 -14.32 0.64
C GLU A 292 15.43 -13.93 0.80
N SER A 293 16.29 -14.35 -0.14
CA SER A 293 17.73 -14.05 -0.13
C SER A 293 17.98 -12.54 -0.21
N VAL A 294 17.29 -11.86 -1.13
CA VAL A 294 17.42 -10.41 -1.33
C VAL A 294 16.90 -9.65 -0.12
N ARG A 295 15.81 -10.10 0.52
CA ARG A 295 15.27 -9.49 1.73
C ARG A 295 16.26 -9.63 2.87
N ARG A 296 16.85 -10.81 3.08
CA ARG A 296 17.86 -11.04 4.11
C ARG A 296 19.07 -10.14 3.92
N ASP A 297 19.58 -10.05 2.70
CA ASP A 297 20.70 -9.15 2.33
C ASP A 297 20.33 -7.67 2.49
N SER A 298 19.07 -7.32 2.27
CA SER A 298 18.60 -5.94 2.38
C SER A 298 18.37 -5.54 3.84
N ILE A 299 17.87 -6.45 4.69
CA ILE A 299 17.74 -6.26 6.14
C ILE A 299 19.10 -6.06 6.78
N SER A 300 20.14 -6.80 6.37
CA SER A 300 21.48 -6.61 6.92
C SER A 300 22.09 -5.24 6.60
N ARG A 301 21.69 -4.63 5.48
CA ARG A 301 22.18 -3.31 5.03
C ARG A 301 21.34 -2.15 5.56
N SER A 302 20.02 -2.27 5.54
CA SER A 302 19.09 -1.17 5.80
C SER A 302 18.29 -1.32 7.11
N GLY A 303 18.42 -2.46 7.78
CA GLY A 303 17.60 -2.84 8.92
C GLY A 303 16.19 -3.27 8.50
N ILE A 304 15.44 -3.78 9.49
CA ILE A 304 14.02 -4.09 9.32
C ILE A 304 13.27 -2.78 9.08
N GLN A 305 12.33 -2.81 8.14
CA GLN A 305 11.50 -1.64 7.83
C GLN A 305 10.09 -1.79 8.39
N LEU A 306 9.59 -0.71 8.99
CA LEU A 306 8.15 -0.49 9.19
C LEU A 306 7.64 0.49 8.13
N PRO A 307 6.32 0.49 7.86
CA PRO A 307 5.70 1.59 7.12
C PRO A 307 6.09 2.96 7.72
N ALA A 308 6.05 4.00 6.90
CA ALA A 308 6.14 5.37 7.40
C ALA A 308 4.92 5.66 8.29
N LEU A 309 5.10 6.26 9.47
CA LEU A 309 4.03 6.45 10.45
C LEU A 309 2.84 7.23 9.86
N GLU A 310 3.11 8.26 9.07
CA GLU A 310 2.13 9.08 8.35
C GLU A 310 1.36 8.34 7.24
N SER A 311 1.85 7.18 6.80
CA SER A 311 1.13 6.32 5.86
C SER A 311 0.06 5.47 6.56
N ILE A 312 0.21 5.27 7.88
CA ILE A 312 -0.66 4.45 8.73
C ILE A 312 -1.65 5.31 9.49
N ILE A 313 -1.18 6.39 10.13
CA ILE A 313 -1.99 7.28 10.96
C ILE A 313 -2.26 8.56 10.19
N HIS A 314 -3.50 8.68 9.71
CA HIS A 314 -3.87 9.75 8.77
C HIS A 314 -4.45 10.98 9.48
N ASP A 315 -5.08 10.76 10.63
CA ASP A 315 -5.59 11.86 11.45
C ASP A 315 -4.42 12.68 12.02
N PRO A 316 -4.34 13.99 11.75
CA PRO A 316 -3.20 14.81 12.16
C PRO A 316 -2.97 14.84 13.68
N VAL A 317 -4.06 14.83 14.46
CA VAL A 317 -3.98 14.88 15.93
C VAL A 317 -3.43 13.56 16.46
N GLN A 318 -3.91 12.43 15.96
CA GLN A 318 -3.37 11.11 16.30
C GLN A 318 -1.92 10.93 15.83
N LEU A 319 -1.57 11.44 14.65
CA LEU A 319 -0.20 11.36 14.13
C LEU A 319 0.77 12.15 15.01
N GLU A 320 0.40 13.37 15.42
CA GLU A 320 1.24 14.19 16.28
C GLU A 320 1.39 13.57 17.67
N ALA A 321 0.31 13.08 18.26
CA ALA A 321 0.37 12.33 19.52
C ALA A 321 1.24 11.07 19.41
N SER A 322 1.23 10.40 18.26
CA SER A 322 2.09 9.24 18.01
C SER A 322 3.56 9.62 17.91
N LYS A 323 3.90 10.74 17.28
CA LYS A 323 5.28 11.26 17.26
C LYS A 323 5.75 11.64 18.66
N PHE A 324 4.92 12.37 19.41
CA PHE A 324 5.21 12.73 20.80
C PHE A 324 5.44 11.49 21.68
N LEU A 325 4.66 10.43 21.47
CA LEU A 325 4.90 9.14 22.13
C LEU A 325 6.26 8.53 21.75
N LEU A 326 6.73 8.67 20.51
CA LEU A 326 8.07 8.21 20.11
C LEU A 326 9.20 9.03 20.74
N ASP A 327 8.99 10.32 21.01
CA ASP A 327 9.97 11.17 21.72
C ASP A 327 10.24 10.69 23.15
N HIS A 328 9.33 9.90 23.74
CA HIS A 328 9.55 9.27 25.03
C HIS A 328 10.64 8.18 24.97
N ILE A 329 11.02 7.70 23.79
CA ILE A 329 12.07 6.70 23.57
C ILE A 329 13.41 7.41 23.50
N CYS A 330 13.97 7.69 24.67
CA CYS A 330 15.24 8.41 24.81
C CYS A 330 16.18 7.76 25.83
N GLU A 331 17.45 8.17 25.80
CA GLU A 331 18.51 7.67 26.69
C GLU A 331 18.15 7.84 28.17
N ASN A 332 17.55 8.97 28.55
CA ASN A 332 17.18 9.24 29.93
C ASN A 332 16.15 8.21 30.43
N ARG A 333 15.17 7.86 29.60
CA ARG A 333 14.18 6.85 29.95
C ARG A 333 14.78 5.46 29.98
N LEU A 334 15.65 5.12 29.02
CA LEU A 334 16.40 3.87 29.03
C LEU A 334 17.20 3.70 30.33
N ASN A 335 17.94 4.74 30.76
CA ASN A 335 18.68 4.72 32.02
C ASN A 335 17.76 4.59 33.25
N ALA A 336 16.60 5.26 33.25
CA ALA A 336 15.62 5.11 34.32
C ALA A 336 15.04 3.70 34.39
N VAL A 337 14.84 3.03 33.24
CA VAL A 337 14.41 1.63 33.18
C VAL A 337 15.51 0.70 33.68
N LEU A 338 16.76 0.88 33.24
CA LEU A 338 17.91 0.11 33.73
C LEU A 338 18.06 0.21 35.25
N SER A 339 17.93 1.42 35.81
CA SER A 339 17.99 1.65 37.26
C SER A 339 16.88 0.93 38.04
N LYS A 340 15.68 0.75 37.46
CA LYS A 340 14.58 -0.01 38.08
C LYS A 340 14.80 -1.52 38.04
N ILE A 341 15.58 -2.01 37.06
CA ILE A 341 15.86 -3.44 36.86
C ILE A 341 17.01 -3.90 37.77
N GLY A 342 18.06 -3.08 37.90
CA GLY A 342 19.31 -3.48 38.57
C GLY A 342 20.24 -4.31 37.68
N THR A 343 21.36 -4.78 38.23
CA THR A 343 22.42 -5.50 37.50
C THR A 343 22.20 -7.01 37.44
N ASP A 344 21.53 -7.61 38.44
CA ASP A 344 21.33 -9.07 38.56
C ASP A 344 20.90 -9.76 37.24
N PRO A 345 19.92 -9.26 36.47
CA PRO A 345 19.47 -9.95 35.26
C PRO A 345 20.52 -9.94 34.13
N PHE A 346 21.42 -8.96 34.14
CA PHE A 346 22.53 -8.87 33.17
C PHE A 346 23.68 -9.79 33.57
N GLU A 347 24.00 -9.85 34.86
CA GLU A 347 25.03 -10.74 35.41
C GLU A 347 24.67 -12.22 35.19
N LYS A 348 23.39 -12.57 35.39
CA LYS A 348 22.87 -13.93 35.15
C LYS A 348 22.63 -14.25 33.66
N GLN A 349 22.84 -13.29 32.77
CA GLN A 349 22.56 -13.41 31.33
C GLN A 349 21.09 -13.78 31.02
N GLU A 350 20.17 -13.38 31.88
CA GLU A 350 18.72 -13.61 31.73
C GLU A 350 18.07 -12.49 30.91
N MET A 351 18.68 -11.29 30.87
CA MET A 351 18.16 -10.14 30.14
C MET A 351 18.56 -10.17 28.67
N THR A 352 17.58 -10.10 27.77
CA THR A 352 17.80 -9.94 26.33
C THR A 352 17.55 -8.49 25.86
N PRO A 353 18.06 -8.08 24.68
CA PRO A 353 17.71 -6.79 24.09
C PRO A 353 16.19 -6.62 23.90
N ASP A 354 15.48 -7.70 23.57
CA ASP A 354 14.04 -7.68 23.35
C ASP A 354 13.25 -7.48 24.64
N ASP A 355 13.70 -8.10 25.74
CA ASP A 355 13.10 -7.90 27.06
C ASP A 355 13.28 -6.45 27.52
N LEU A 356 14.50 -5.92 27.42
CA LEU A 356 14.78 -4.53 27.78
C LEU A 356 14.02 -3.53 26.90
N ALA A 357 13.95 -3.76 25.59
CA ALA A 357 13.16 -2.94 24.69
C ALA A 357 11.66 -2.98 25.03
N THR A 358 11.14 -4.14 25.46
CA THR A 358 9.77 -4.27 25.92
C THR A 358 9.52 -3.48 27.21
N LEU A 359 10.48 -3.49 28.15
CA LEU A 359 10.40 -2.70 29.37
C LEU A 359 10.45 -1.20 29.08
N LEU A 360 11.33 -0.77 28.19
CA LEU A 360 11.42 0.62 27.72
C LEU A 360 10.11 1.07 27.06
N ALA A 361 9.57 0.27 26.14
CA ALA A 361 8.31 0.54 25.46
C ALA A 361 7.15 0.69 26.47
N LYS A 362 7.06 -0.20 27.47
CA LYS A 362 6.05 -0.14 28.53
C LYS A 362 6.20 1.12 29.39
N ASP A 363 7.41 1.50 29.78
CA ASP A 363 7.65 2.70 30.58
C ASP A 363 7.27 3.97 29.80
N ALA A 364 7.65 4.05 28.53
CA ALA A 364 7.30 5.16 27.64
C ALA A 364 5.78 5.30 27.46
N LEU A 365 5.08 4.20 27.16
CA LEU A 365 3.62 4.19 27.05
C LEU A 365 2.95 4.61 28.36
N LYS A 366 3.43 4.10 29.51
CA LYS A 366 2.88 4.44 30.82
C LYS A 366 3.01 5.93 31.11
N ASP A 367 4.13 6.53 30.75
CA ASP A 367 4.39 7.93 31.00
C ASP A 367 3.57 8.83 30.06
N PHE A 368 3.54 8.52 28.77
CA PHE A 368 2.69 9.18 27.78
C PHE A 368 1.22 9.20 28.20
N LEU A 369 0.71 8.09 28.72
CA LEU A 369 -0.69 7.97 29.16
C LEU A 369 -1.06 8.86 30.36
N LYS A 370 -0.09 9.44 31.09
CA LYS A 370 -0.38 10.40 32.17
C LYS A 370 -0.86 11.74 31.63
N GLU A 371 -0.41 12.10 30.43
CA GLU A 371 -0.67 13.40 29.79
C GLU A 371 -1.55 13.25 28.54
N ALA A 372 -1.81 12.02 28.09
CA ALA A 372 -2.59 11.74 26.89
C ALA A 372 -4.06 12.19 27.02
N GLU A 373 -4.51 12.97 26.04
CA GLU A 373 -5.91 13.39 25.96
C GLU A 373 -6.86 12.20 25.74
N PRO A 374 -8.12 12.28 26.24
CA PRO A 374 -9.12 11.23 26.03
C PRO A 374 -9.37 10.89 24.55
N ALA A 375 -9.23 11.86 23.64
CA ALA A 375 -9.38 11.64 22.20
C ALA A 375 -8.33 10.64 21.67
N ILE A 376 -7.09 10.72 22.17
CA ILE A 376 -6.00 9.81 21.79
C ILE A 376 -6.20 8.44 22.41
N VAL A 377 -6.57 8.36 23.68
CA VAL A 377 -6.79 7.10 24.39
C VAL A 377 -7.94 6.28 23.79
N ASN A 378 -8.96 6.96 23.25
CA ASN A 378 -10.14 6.34 22.65
C ASN A 378 -10.01 6.09 21.13
N THR A 379 -8.83 6.31 20.55
CA THR A 379 -8.55 6.02 19.14
C THR A 379 -8.81 4.54 18.81
N PRO A 380 -9.19 4.18 17.56
CA PRO A 380 -9.51 2.80 17.22
C PRO A 380 -8.42 1.78 17.60
N ILE A 381 -8.84 0.56 17.97
CA ILE A 381 -7.92 -0.47 18.52
C ILE A 381 -6.77 -0.80 17.55
N LEU A 382 -7.01 -0.82 16.24
CA LEU A 382 -5.96 -1.05 15.25
C LEU A 382 -4.91 0.08 15.26
N THR A 383 -5.34 1.34 15.31
CA THR A 383 -4.42 2.48 15.41
C THR A 383 -3.60 2.43 16.71
N ARG A 384 -4.22 2.10 17.85
CA ARG A 384 -3.49 1.94 19.13
C ARG A 384 -2.47 0.80 19.08
N ARG A 385 -2.79 -0.28 18.37
CA ARG A 385 -1.85 -1.39 18.11
C ARG A 385 -0.67 -0.93 17.26
N ASP A 386 -0.92 -0.11 16.25
CA ASP A 386 0.15 0.48 15.44
C ASP A 386 1.02 1.39 16.31
N MET A 387 0.46 2.32 17.09
CA MET A 387 1.24 3.16 18.02
C MET A 387 2.16 2.32 18.92
N ALA A 388 1.64 1.26 19.55
CA ALA A 388 2.44 0.37 20.38
C ALA A 388 3.53 -0.39 19.58
N ARG A 389 3.24 -0.77 18.33
CA ARG A 389 4.20 -1.41 17.44
C ARG A 389 5.37 -0.49 17.11
N TYR A 390 5.13 0.77 16.78
CA TYR A 390 6.20 1.74 16.51
C TYR A 390 7.03 2.03 17.76
N VAL A 391 6.39 2.19 18.92
CA VAL A 391 7.10 2.37 20.20
C VAL A 391 8.04 1.20 20.48
N LEU A 392 7.57 -0.04 20.32
CA LEU A 392 8.41 -1.22 20.52
C LEU A 392 9.55 -1.29 19.50
N PHE A 393 9.28 -0.91 18.25
CA PHE A 393 10.30 -0.90 17.20
C PHE A 393 11.40 0.12 17.49
N GLU A 394 11.07 1.36 17.83
CA GLU A 394 12.05 2.39 18.19
C GLU A 394 12.80 2.02 19.48
N SER A 395 12.12 1.43 20.46
CA SER A 395 12.75 0.92 21.68
C SER A 395 13.81 -0.14 21.36
N ARG A 396 13.51 -1.07 20.44
CA ARG A 396 14.45 -2.08 19.99
C ARG A 396 15.64 -1.47 19.26
N GLN A 397 15.41 -0.50 18.37
CA GLN A 397 16.49 0.20 17.67
C GLN A 397 17.45 0.85 18.67
N LEU A 398 16.92 1.61 19.63
CA LEU A 398 17.70 2.27 20.66
C LEU A 398 18.48 1.24 21.50
N VAL A 399 17.80 0.25 22.06
CA VAL A 399 18.43 -0.78 22.91
C VAL A 399 19.51 -1.55 22.17
N CYS A 400 19.24 -2.04 20.96
CA CYS A 400 20.23 -2.77 20.15
C CYS A 400 21.45 -1.91 19.83
N SER A 401 21.27 -0.62 19.52
CA SER A 401 22.38 0.30 19.25
C SER A 401 23.28 0.52 20.46
N ARG A 402 22.74 0.39 21.68
CA ARG A 402 23.44 0.59 22.95
C ARG A 402 23.83 -0.70 23.66
N TRP A 403 23.40 -1.86 23.17
CA TRP A 403 23.48 -3.13 23.90
C TRP A 403 24.88 -3.46 24.44
N LYS A 404 25.91 -3.29 23.60
CA LYS A 404 27.31 -3.52 24.02
C LYS A 404 27.72 -2.61 25.18
N ALA A 405 27.35 -1.32 25.13
CA ALA A 405 27.68 -0.37 26.17
C ALA A 405 26.87 -0.62 27.45
N ILE A 406 25.62 -1.07 27.33
CA ILE A 406 24.77 -1.48 28.45
C ILE A 406 25.42 -2.66 29.18
N LEU A 407 25.77 -3.72 28.45
CA LEU A 407 26.43 -4.90 29.04
C LEU A 407 27.71 -4.52 29.78
N GLN A 408 28.54 -3.67 29.19
CA GLN A 408 29.79 -3.21 29.82
C GLN A 408 29.53 -2.47 31.14
N ARG A 409 28.54 -1.59 31.19
CA ARG A 409 28.22 -0.84 32.41
C ARG A 409 27.59 -1.71 33.49
N GLN A 410 26.66 -2.59 33.12
CA GLN A 410 25.89 -3.40 34.07
C GLN A 410 26.66 -4.61 34.62
N THR A 411 27.83 -4.94 34.06
CA THR A 411 28.69 -6.04 34.53
C THR A 411 30.00 -5.56 35.16
N ALA A 412 30.34 -4.28 35.04
CA ALA A 412 31.59 -3.72 35.57
C ALA A 412 31.55 -3.44 37.08
N ASP A 413 30.38 -3.35 37.70
CA ASP A 413 30.23 -3.08 39.13
C ASP A 413 30.57 -4.29 40.05
N VAL A 414 31.17 -5.36 39.50
CA VAL A 414 31.54 -6.60 40.24
C VAL A 414 33.03 -6.64 40.63
N VAL A 415 33.81 -5.59 40.36
CA VAL A 415 35.22 -5.52 40.75
C VAL A 415 35.50 -4.25 41.56
N GLU A 416 34.99 -4.20 42.79
CA GLU A 416 35.61 -3.45 43.89
C GLU A 416 35.36 -4.13 45.24
#